data_AF-A0A2H5YKQ8-F1
#
_entry.id   AF-A0A2H5YKQ8-F1
#
_cell.length_a   1.000
_cell.length_b   1.000
_cell.length_c   1.000
_cell.angle_alpha   90.00
_cell.angle_beta   90.00
_cell.angle_gamma   90.00
#
_symmetry.space_group_name_H-M   'P 1'
#
loop_
_entity.id
_entity.type
_entity.pdbx_description
1 polymer ?
#
loop_
_entity_poly.entity_id
_entity_poly.type
_entity_poly.pdbx_seq_one_letter_code
_entity_poly.pdbx_strand_id
1 'polypeptide(L)' 'MLKKAEAAIAAGDPEAARPVVHEAISALDRAAKKGVLHPNNVARRKSRLMLRFNAMVAAKQAGS' A
#
# COMPACT_ATOMS: atom_id res chain seq x y z
N MET A 1 0.19 -5.41 -8.94
CA MET A 1 -0.32 -5.08 -7.60
C MET A 1 0.28 -3.77 -7.07
N LEU A 2 1.59 -3.68 -6.78
CA LEU A 2 2.16 -2.49 -6.12
C LEU A 2 1.93 -1.16 -6.88
N LYS A 3 2.18 -1.12 -8.20
CA LYS A 3 1.91 0.06 -9.03
C LYS A 3 0.44 0.50 -9.02
N LYS A 4 -0.50 -0.45 -8.93
CA LYS A 4 -1.94 -0.15 -8.86
C LYS A 4 -2.30 0.50 -7.53
N ALA A 5 -1.73 0.01 -6.42
CA ALA A 5 -1.92 0.62 -5.11
C ALA A 5 -1.30 2.02 -5.03
N GLU A 6 -0.11 2.22 -5.62
CA GLU A 6 0.50 3.55 -5.72
C GLU A 6 -0.35 4.52 -6.55
N ALA A 7 -0.90 4.08 -7.68
CA ALA A 7 -1.80 4.89 -8.49
C ALA A 7 -3.11 5.23 -7.76
N ALA A 8 -3.69 4.27 -7.02
CA ALA A 8 -4.89 4.50 -6.23
C ALA A 8 -4.64 5.51 -5.09
N ILE A 9 -3.48 5.44 -4.43
CA ILE A 9 -3.07 6.43 -3.43
C ILE A 9 -2.91 7.81 -4.09
N ALA A 10 -2.29 7.88 -5.27
CA ALA A 10 -2.09 9.13 -6.00
C ALA A 10 -3.41 9.78 -6.47
N ALA A 11 -4.46 8.98 -6.67
CA ALA A 11 -5.80 9.49 -7.01
C ALA A 11 -6.47 10.24 -5.84
N GLY A 12 -5.98 10.09 -4.61
CA GLY A 12 -6.42 10.90 -3.47
C GLY A 12 -7.77 10.53 -2.87
N ASP A 13 -8.31 9.35 -3.21
CA ASP A 13 -9.54 8.81 -2.63
C ASP A 13 -9.23 7.68 -1.62
N PRO A 14 -9.37 7.92 -0.30
CA PRO A 14 -9.15 6.92 0.73
C PRO A 14 -10.00 5.67 0.58
N GLU A 15 -11.27 5.81 0.21
CA GLU A 15 -12.24 4.70 0.15
C GLU A 15 -11.93 3.80 -1.02
N ALA A 16 -11.59 4.37 -2.18
CA ALA A 16 -11.17 3.61 -3.34
C ALA A 16 -9.76 3.01 -3.18
N ALA A 17 -8.83 3.70 -2.50
CA ALA A 17 -7.45 3.23 -2.33
C ALA A 17 -7.31 2.10 -1.31
N ARG A 18 -8.11 2.11 -0.23
CA ARG A 18 -8.04 1.13 0.86
C ARG A 18 -8.11 -0.34 0.40
N PRO A 19 -9.09 -0.79 -0.40
CA PRO A 19 -9.14 -2.18 -0.85
C PRO A 19 -7.95 -2.57 -1.73
N VAL A 20 -7.48 -1.66 -2.59
CA VAL A 20 -6.34 -1.91 -3.50
C VAL A 20 -5.03 -2.02 -2.71
N VAL A 21 -4.83 -1.17 -1.71
CA VAL A 21 -3.67 -1.23 -0.81
C VAL A 21 -3.68 -2.54 -0.02
N HIS A 22 -4.83 -2.95 0.50
CA HIS A 22 -4.97 -4.20 1.24
C HIS A 22 -4.63 -5.43 0.37
N GLU A 23 -5.14 -5.47 -0.86
CA GLU A 23 -4.83 -6.55 -1.81
C GLU A 23 -3.32 -6.59 -2.12
N ALA A 24 -2.69 -5.44 -2.35
CA ALA A 24 -1.26 -5.36 -2.60
C ALA A 24 -0.42 -5.89 -1.43
N ILE A 25 -0.82 -5.60 -0.19
CA ILE A 25 -0.16 -6.12 1.01
C ILE A 25 -0.32 -7.63 1.11
N SER A 26 -1.54 -8.14 0.92
CA SER A 26 -1.80 -9.59 0.91
C SER A 26 -0.96 -10.32 -0.15
N ALA A 27 -0.79 -9.73 -1.33
CA ALA A 27 0.06 -10.29 -2.38
C ALA A 27 1.55 -10.31 -2.00
N LEU A 28 2.04 -9.25 -1.36
CA LEU A 28 3.41 -9.19 -0.85
C LEU A 28 3.66 -10.23 0.24
N ASP A 29 2.74 -10.35 1.20
CA ASP A 29 2.85 -11.30 2.31
C ASP A 29 2.80 -12.75 1.78
N ARG A 30 1.99 -13.03 0.75
CA ARG A 30 2.00 -14.33 0.04
C ARG A 30 3.33 -14.58 -0.69
N ALA A 31 3.92 -13.56 -1.32
CA ALA A 31 5.21 -13.70 -1.98
C ALA A 31 6.37 -13.94 -1.00
N ALA A 32 6.32 -13.34 0.20
CA ALA A 32 7.26 -13.64 1.28
C ALA A 32 7.14 -15.09 1.74
N LYS A 33 5.91 -15.56 2.01
CA LYS A 33 5.64 -16.95 2.45
C LYS A 33 6.14 -17.98 1.45
N LYS A 34 6.02 -17.70 0.15
CA LYS A 34 6.49 -18.57 -0.93
C LYS A 34 8.01 -18.47 -1.20
N GLY A 35 8.73 -17.61 -0.49
CA GLY A 35 10.18 -17.39 -0.70
C GLY A 35 10.53 -16.65 -2.00
N VAL A 36 9.53 -16.17 -2.75
CA VAL A 36 9.74 -15.43 -4.02
C VAL A 36 10.39 -14.07 -3.77
N LEU A 37 10.09 -13.46 -2.63
CA LEU A 37 10.70 -12.21 -2.18
C LEU A 37 11.26 -12.39 -0.77
N HIS A 38 12.46 -11.84 -0.53
CA HIS A 38 13.04 -11.82 0.79
C HIS A 38 12.13 -11.07 1.79
N PRO A 39 11.92 -11.58 3.02
CA PRO A 39 11.04 -10.97 4.01
C PRO A 39 11.33 -9.47 4.24
N ASN A 40 12.61 -9.10 4.38
CA ASN A 40 13.02 -7.69 4.52
C ASN A 40 12.64 -6.81 3.32
N ASN A 41 12.65 -7.34 2.09
CA ASN A 41 12.23 -6.59 0.91
C ASN A 41 10.71 -6.36 0.94
N VAL A 42 9.95 -7.38 1.32
CA VAL A 42 8.49 -7.28 1.51
C VAL A 42 8.14 -6.29 2.62
N ALA A 43 8.81 -6.37 3.78
CA ALA A 43 8.61 -5.46 4.89
C ALA A 43 8.87 -4.00 4.48
N ARG A 44 9.97 -3.74 3.76
CA ARG A 44 10.27 -2.40 3.21
C ARG A 44 9.21 -1.90 2.25
N ARG A 45 8.73 -2.74 1.33
CA ARG A 45 7.66 -2.37 0.37
C ARG A 45 6.35 -2.07 1.08
N LYS A 46 5.95 -2.90 2.05
CA LYS A 46 4.75 -2.73 2.87
C LYS A 46 4.80 -1.43 3.68
N SER A 47 5.93 -1.16 4.35
CA SER A 47 6.14 0.07 5.11
C SER A 47 6.03 1.31 4.23
N ARG A 48 6.69 1.33 3.07
CA ARG A 48 6.61 2.47 2.12
C ARG A 48 5.20 2.69 1.60
N LEU A 49 4.47 1.61 1.29
CA LEU A 49 3.10 1.71 0.79
C LEU A 49 2.17 2.29 1.86
N MET A 50 2.27 1.80 3.10
CA MET A 50 1.45 2.30 4.21
C MET A 50 1.78 3.76 4.55
N LEU A 51 3.06 4.14 4.53
CA LEU A 51 3.46 5.53 4.77
C LEU A 51 2.79 6.48 3.78
N ARG A 52 2.77 6.12 2.48
CA ARG A 52 2.12 6.92 1.44
C ARG A 52 0.60 6.97 1.59
N PHE A 53 -0.03 5.83 1.89
CA PHE A 53 -1.47 5.76 2.11
C PHE A 53 -1.87 6.64 3.32
N ASN A 54 -1.17 6.52 4.44
CA ASN A 54 -1.44 7.31 5.64
C ASN A 54 -1.22 8.81 5.40
N ALA A 55 -0.17 9.19 4.66
CA ALA A 55 0.07 10.58 4.30
C ALA A 55 -1.08 11.15 3.46
N MET A 56 -1.60 10.38 2.50
CA MET A 56 -2.76 10.77 1.69
C MET A 56 -4.03 10.91 2.54
N VAL A 57 -4.30 9.94 3.43
CA VAL A 57 -5.45 10.00 4.35
C VAL A 57 -5.36 11.22 5.26
N ALA A 58 -4.19 11.48 5.85
CA ALA A 58 -3.96 12.65 6.70
C ALA A 58 -4.15 13.96 5.92
N ALA A 59 -3.65 14.04 4.68
CA ALA A 59 -3.85 15.20 3.82
C ALA A 59 -5.33 15.44 3.49
N LYS A 60 -6.12 14.38 3.27
CA LYS A 60 -7.57 14.48 3.04
C LYS A 60 -8.32 14.95 4.29
N GLN A 61 -7.92 14.44 5.46
CA GLN A 61 -8.50 14.80 6.75
C GLN A 61 -8.19 16.24 7.18
N ALA A 62 -6.99 16.76 6.88
CA ALA A 62 -6.62 18.13 7.22
C ALA A 62 -7.28 19.20 6.33
N GLY A 63 -7.82 18.80 5.17
CA GLY A 63 -8.53 19.68 4.23
C GLY A 63 -10.06 19.62 4.32
N SER A 64 -10.62 18.89 5.30
CA SER A 64 -12.06 18.82 5.61
C SER A 64 -12.32 19.44 6.98
#